data_AF-A0A838GE62-F1
#
_entry.id   AF-A0A838GE62-F1
#
_cell.length_a   1.000
_cell.length_b   1.000
_cell.length_c   1.000
_cell.angle_alpha   90.00
_cell.angle_beta   90.00
_cell.angle_gamma   90.00
#
_symmetry.space_group_name_H-M   'P 1'
#
loop_
_entity.id
_entity.type
_entity.pdbx_description
1 polymer ?
#
loop_
_entity_poly.entity_id
_entity_poly.type
_entity_poly.pdbx_seq_one_letter_code
_entity_poly.pdbx_strand_id
1 'polypeptide(L)'
;MAESDQRRPPTHVTGTRQAPDVTATVPNARHGVTTFTASSWNRKRNSLLEPWVDVRADLDAINAGEGVYDPATRRIWVNGRLYGMHENGTTFPIEGDGIIPLNRGTYRALQAYQEYNGINERSIHALSREKGVTDEDLATAQRIWRMREEARGHDPDDRH
;
A
#
# COMPACT_ATOMS: atom_id res chain seq x y z
N MET A 1 -31.10 8.64 10.43
CA MET A 1 -29.95 8.24 11.26
C MET A 1 -29.06 7.40 10.38
N ALA A 2 -27.97 7.97 9.85
CA ALA A 2 -27.10 7.28 8.91
C ALA A 2 -26.13 6.41 9.72
N GLU A 3 -26.34 5.10 9.68
CA GLU A 3 -25.39 4.12 10.17
C GLU A 3 -24.18 4.23 9.25
N SER A 4 -23.12 4.90 9.72
CA SER A 4 -21.88 5.05 8.99
C SER A 4 -21.42 3.66 8.57
N ASP A 5 -21.32 3.47 7.25
CA ASP A 5 -20.89 2.27 6.54
C ASP A 5 -19.42 1.94 6.87
N GLN A 6 -19.13 1.71 8.15
CA GLN A 6 -17.90 1.09 8.59
C GLN A 6 -18.04 -0.39 8.25
N ARG A 7 -17.63 -0.75 7.03
CA ARG A 7 -17.47 -2.14 6.56
C ARG A 7 -16.97 -2.98 7.73
N ARG A 8 -17.81 -3.93 8.18
CA ARG A 8 -17.54 -4.74 9.38
C ARG A 8 -16.09 -5.24 9.33
N PRO A 9 -15.36 -5.15 10.45
CA PRO A 9 -14.01 -5.68 10.49
C PRO A 9 -14.05 -7.17 10.12
N PRO A 10 -13.11 -7.65 9.29
CA PRO A 10 -13.06 -9.06 8.94
C PRO A 10 -12.81 -9.91 10.19
N THR A 11 -13.21 -11.18 10.16
CA THR A 11 -13.23 -12.09 11.33
C THR A 11 -11.87 -12.30 12.01
N HIS A 12 -10.76 -11.92 11.36
CA HIS A 12 -9.41 -11.97 11.91
C HIS A 12 -8.99 -10.71 12.67
N VAL A 13 -9.86 -9.70 12.79
CA VAL A 13 -9.64 -8.51 13.61
C VAL A 13 -10.31 -8.70 14.96
N THR A 14 -9.50 -8.82 16.02
CA THR A 14 -9.94 -9.17 17.39
C THR A 14 -10.10 -7.98 18.34
N GLY A 15 -9.94 -6.74 17.85
CA GLY A 15 -9.94 -5.52 18.66
C GLY A 15 -11.32 -4.98 19.05
N THR A 16 -11.30 -3.83 19.74
CA THR A 16 -12.50 -3.04 20.09
C THR A 16 -12.41 -1.65 19.49
N ARG A 17 -13.55 -0.97 19.32
CA ARG A 17 -13.55 0.45 18.92
C ARG A 17 -13.05 1.30 20.09
N GLN A 18 -11.80 1.73 20.01
CA GLN A 18 -11.15 2.56 21.01
C GLN A 18 -9.94 3.28 20.38
N ALA A 19 -9.57 4.41 20.96
CA ALA A 19 -8.32 5.08 20.59
C ALA A 19 -7.12 4.25 21.07
N PRO A 20 -5.99 4.26 20.33
CA PRO A 20 -4.76 3.61 20.77
C PRO A 20 -4.15 4.30 22.00
N ASP A 21 -3.36 3.55 22.78
CA ASP A 21 -2.67 4.06 23.98
C ASP A 21 -1.63 5.15 23.66
N VAL A 22 -1.15 5.17 22.43
CA VAL A 22 -0.21 6.15 21.88
C VAL A 22 -0.84 6.74 20.62
N THR A 23 -0.74 8.06 20.45
CA THR A 23 -1.25 8.75 19.26
C THR A 23 -0.68 8.12 17.99
N ALA A 24 -1.58 7.70 17.10
CA ALA A 24 -1.23 7.18 15.80
C ALA A 24 -0.65 8.33 14.96
N THR A 25 0.59 8.14 14.53
CA THR A 25 1.31 9.09 13.68
C THR A 25 1.45 8.55 12.27
N VAL A 26 1.62 9.46 11.32
CA VAL A 26 1.76 9.13 9.90
C VAL A 26 2.81 8.04 9.70
N PRO A 27 2.51 7.03 8.85
CA PRO A 27 3.57 6.20 8.30
C PRO A 27 4.61 7.12 7.69
N ASN A 28 5.89 6.77 7.83
CA ASN A 28 6.96 7.50 7.15
C ASN A 28 6.55 7.74 5.68
N ALA A 29 6.72 8.95 5.14
CA ALA A 29 6.11 9.46 3.88
C ALA A 29 6.37 8.64 2.59
N ARG A 30 6.99 7.46 2.71
CA ARG A 30 7.56 6.60 1.67
C ARG A 30 6.62 5.48 1.21
N HIS A 31 5.31 5.57 1.46
CA HIS A 31 4.32 4.55 1.08
C HIS A 31 3.50 4.87 -0.18
N GLY A 32 3.65 6.05 -0.79
CA GLY A 32 2.87 6.41 -1.99
C GLY A 32 3.41 5.78 -3.27
N VAL A 33 2.51 5.22 -4.10
CA VAL A 33 2.83 4.66 -5.43
C VAL A 33 3.56 5.66 -6.34
N THR A 34 3.24 6.95 -6.25
CA THR A 34 3.85 8.03 -7.05
C THR A 34 5.31 8.33 -6.68
N THR A 35 5.70 8.06 -5.44
CA THR A 35 7.07 8.28 -4.92
C THR A 35 7.96 7.05 -5.02
N PHE A 36 7.42 5.92 -5.49
CA PHE A 36 8.14 4.66 -5.59
C PHE A 36 9.13 4.67 -6.76
N THR A 37 10.40 4.42 -6.47
CA THR A 37 11.45 4.09 -7.45
C THR A 37 11.90 2.66 -7.25
N ALA A 38 12.22 1.89 -8.29
CA ALA A 38 12.61 0.48 -8.09
C ALA A 38 13.94 0.33 -7.33
N SER A 39 14.76 1.38 -7.23
CA SER A 39 15.94 1.44 -6.36
C SER A 39 15.59 1.57 -4.87
N SER A 40 14.34 1.88 -4.53
CA SER A 40 13.88 2.07 -3.15
C SER A 40 13.57 0.78 -2.38
N TRP A 41 13.92 -0.39 -2.93
CA TRP A 41 13.81 -1.67 -2.24
C TRP A 41 14.75 -1.72 -1.02
N ASN A 42 14.20 -1.39 0.14
CA ASN A 42 14.69 -1.94 1.40
C ASN A 42 13.88 -3.21 1.69
N ARG A 43 14.52 -4.24 2.26
CA ARG A 43 13.91 -5.54 2.59
C ARG A 43 12.79 -5.47 3.66
N LYS A 44 12.38 -4.27 4.08
CA LYS A 44 11.35 -3.99 5.10
C LYS A 44 10.09 -3.30 4.53
N ARG A 45 9.98 -3.06 3.21
CA ARG A 45 8.80 -2.43 2.58
C ARG A 45 7.84 -3.51 2.05
N ASN A 46 6.69 -3.70 2.69
CA ASN A 46 5.75 -4.76 2.32
C ASN A 46 4.47 -4.28 1.60
N SER A 47 4.16 -2.97 1.57
CA SER A 47 2.94 -2.46 0.93
C SER A 47 3.07 -1.02 0.40
N LEU A 48 2.42 -0.74 -0.74
CA LEU A 48 2.20 0.59 -1.31
C LEU A 48 0.76 1.05 -1.08
N LEU A 49 0.57 2.36 -1.04
CA LEU A 49 -0.73 3.01 -0.95
C LEU A 49 -1.10 3.64 -2.28
N GLU A 50 -2.28 3.33 -2.77
CA GLU A 50 -2.85 3.98 -3.94
C GLU A 50 -3.03 5.49 -3.72
N PRO A 51 -2.94 6.32 -4.78
CA PRO A 51 -2.96 7.77 -4.65
C PRO A 51 -4.22 8.37 -4.01
N TRP A 52 -5.34 7.64 -4.07
CA TRP A 52 -6.63 8.08 -3.52
C TRP A 52 -6.80 7.76 -2.03
N VAL A 53 -5.87 7.02 -1.43
CA VAL A 53 -5.92 6.69 0.00
C VAL A 53 -5.53 7.89 0.85
N ASP A 54 -6.50 8.45 1.58
CA ASP A 54 -6.24 9.50 2.56
C ASP A 54 -5.85 8.91 3.91
N VAL A 55 -4.54 8.70 4.07
CA VAL A 55 -3.94 8.21 5.33
C VAL A 55 -4.18 9.18 6.48
N ARG A 56 -4.30 10.49 6.21
CA ARG A 56 -4.50 11.47 7.29
C ARG A 56 -5.89 11.33 7.86
N ALA A 57 -6.90 11.24 7.00
CA ALA A 57 -8.27 10.96 7.42
C ALA A 57 -8.38 9.64 8.21
N ASP A 58 -7.66 8.59 7.79
CA ASP A 58 -7.59 7.33 8.54
C ASP A 58 -7.00 7.53 9.94
N LEU A 59 -5.89 8.27 10.06
CA LEU A 59 -5.25 8.53 11.36
C LEU A 59 -6.10 9.39 12.29
N ASP A 60 -6.79 10.37 11.74
CA ASP A 60 -7.71 11.20 12.52
C ASP A 60 -8.85 10.34 13.09
N ALA A 61 -9.42 9.44 12.29
CA ALA A 61 -10.43 8.48 12.73
C ALA A 61 -9.87 7.48 13.77
N ILE A 62 -8.64 7.00 13.60
CA ILE A 62 -7.96 6.14 14.57
C ILE A 62 -7.79 6.86 15.92
N ASN A 63 -7.29 8.10 15.88
CA ASN A 63 -7.05 8.90 17.09
C ASN A 63 -8.36 9.33 17.77
N ALA A 64 -9.45 9.46 17.01
CA ALA A 64 -10.80 9.66 17.53
C ALA A 64 -11.42 8.39 18.14
N GLY A 65 -10.77 7.23 18.01
CA GLY A 65 -11.26 5.94 18.50
C GLY A 65 -12.36 5.31 17.65
N GLU A 66 -12.50 5.76 16.40
CA GLU A 66 -13.49 5.23 15.45
C GLU A 66 -13.03 3.91 14.80
N GLY A 67 -11.72 3.62 14.86
CA GLY A 67 -11.12 2.38 14.41
C GLY A 67 -11.21 1.25 15.43
N VAL A 68 -11.14 0.00 14.95
CA VAL A 68 -11.08 -1.20 15.79
C VAL A 68 -9.62 -1.50 16.13
N TYR A 69 -9.20 -1.19 17.35
CA TYR A 69 -7.84 -1.39 17.84
C TYR A 69 -7.72 -2.66 18.68
N ASP A 70 -6.75 -3.50 18.32
CA ASP A 70 -6.31 -4.66 19.09
C ASP A 70 -4.98 -4.33 19.79
N PRO A 71 -4.98 -4.08 21.11
CA PRO A 71 -3.77 -3.74 21.86
C PRO A 71 -2.79 -4.92 21.99
N ALA A 72 -3.26 -6.17 21.89
CA ALA A 72 -2.39 -7.34 21.99
C ALA A 72 -1.51 -7.50 20.74
N THR A 73 -2.05 -7.16 19.56
CA THR A 73 -1.32 -7.23 18.29
C THR A 73 -0.87 -5.87 17.76
N ARG A 74 -1.30 -4.78 18.40
CA ARG A 74 -1.14 -3.39 17.97
C ARG A 74 -1.61 -3.15 16.53
N ARG A 75 -2.74 -3.76 16.18
CA ARG A 75 -3.36 -3.66 14.87
C ARG A 75 -4.63 -2.83 14.93
N ILE A 76 -4.86 -2.03 13.90
CA ILE A 76 -5.96 -1.09 13.86
C ILE A 76 -6.68 -1.24 12.52
N TRP A 77 -7.98 -1.53 12.55
CA TRP A 77 -8.83 -1.55 11.38
C TRP A 77 -9.66 -0.27 11.29
N VAL A 78 -9.53 0.45 10.18
CA VAL A 78 -10.26 1.71 9.92
C VAL A 78 -10.55 1.84 8.43
N ASN A 79 -11.73 2.34 8.05
CA ASN A 79 -12.10 2.63 6.65
C ASN A 79 -11.80 1.50 5.63
N GLY A 80 -11.89 0.24 6.04
CA GLY A 80 -11.60 -0.92 5.18
C GLY A 80 -10.11 -1.27 5.04
N ARG A 81 -9.26 -0.72 5.91
CA ARG A 81 -7.80 -0.89 5.90
C ARG A 81 -7.29 -1.34 7.26
N LEU A 82 -6.31 -2.24 7.23
CA LEU A 82 -5.58 -2.71 8.39
C LEU A 82 -4.22 -2.04 8.46
N TYR A 83 -3.97 -1.38 9.58
CA TYR A 83 -2.68 -0.80 9.94
C TYR A 83 -2.06 -1.57 11.10
N GLY A 84 -0.74 -1.68 11.10
CA GLY A 84 0.03 -2.03 12.27
C GLY A 84 0.58 -0.76 12.93
N MET A 85 0.82 -0.81 14.24
CA MET A 85 1.39 0.29 14.99
C MET A 85 2.62 -0.18 15.77
N HIS A 86 3.71 0.56 15.61
CA HIS A 86 4.91 0.40 16.43
C HIS A 86 4.71 0.98 17.84
N GLU A 87 5.57 0.62 18.78
CA GLU A 87 5.51 1.08 20.19
C GLU A 87 5.55 2.60 20.34
N ASN A 88 6.19 3.28 19.39
CA ASN A 88 6.31 4.72 19.35
C ASN A 88 5.11 5.43 18.69
N GLY A 89 4.04 4.71 18.33
CA GLY A 89 2.85 5.25 17.66
C GLY A 89 3.00 5.41 16.14
N THR A 90 4.13 5.03 15.54
CA THR A 90 4.27 5.05 14.07
C THR A 90 3.44 3.93 13.46
N THR A 91 2.51 4.30 12.58
CA THR A 91 1.67 3.33 11.87
C THR A 91 2.32 2.86 10.57
N PHE A 92 1.95 1.67 10.10
CA PHE A 92 2.33 1.15 8.79
C PHE A 92 1.16 0.38 8.17
N PRO A 93 0.89 0.55 6.87
CA PRO A 93 -0.17 -0.19 6.21
C PRO A 93 0.19 -1.68 6.11
N ILE A 94 -0.78 -2.55 6.42
CA ILE A 94 -0.64 -4.01 6.28
C ILE A 94 -1.39 -4.46 5.02
N GLU A 95 -2.71 -4.29 5.01
CA GLU A 95 -3.60 -4.78 3.96
C GLU A 95 -4.93 -4.03 3.97
N GLY A 96 -5.69 -4.11 2.88
CA GLY A 96 -7.02 -3.53 2.76
C GLY A 96 -7.18 -2.63 1.55
N ASP A 97 -8.28 -1.88 1.52
CA ASP A 97 -8.69 -1.12 0.34
C ASP A 97 -7.67 -0.03 -0.01
N GLY A 98 -7.14 -0.03 -1.22
CA GLY A 98 -6.07 0.91 -1.60
C GLY A 98 -4.67 0.55 -1.09
N ILE A 99 -4.48 -0.59 -0.42
CA ILE A 99 -3.17 -1.09 0.01
C ILE A 99 -2.74 -2.22 -0.92
N ILE A 100 -1.65 -1.99 -1.68
CA ILE A 100 -1.10 -2.96 -2.61
C ILE A 100 0.09 -3.67 -1.95
N PRO A 101 0.01 -4.98 -1.64
CA PRO A 101 1.13 -5.71 -1.10
C PRO A 101 2.26 -5.82 -2.14
N LEU A 102 3.49 -5.56 -1.71
CA LEU A 102 4.70 -5.75 -2.52
C LEU A 102 5.41 -7.02 -2.07
N ASN A 103 5.12 -8.12 -2.76
CA ASN A 103 5.88 -9.35 -2.58
C ASN A 103 7.12 -9.37 -3.52
N ARG A 104 7.95 -10.41 -3.37
CA ARG A 104 9.19 -10.56 -4.15
C ARG A 104 8.92 -10.70 -5.65
N GLY A 105 7.85 -11.38 -6.06
CA GLY A 105 7.52 -11.58 -7.47
C GLY A 105 7.10 -10.27 -8.14
N THR A 106 6.21 -9.52 -7.50
CA THR A 106 5.74 -8.20 -7.96
C THR A 106 6.91 -7.24 -8.15
N TYR A 107 7.86 -7.25 -7.22
CA TYR A 107 9.06 -6.42 -7.33
C TYR A 107 9.94 -6.82 -8.53
N ARG A 108 10.14 -8.12 -8.78
CA ARG A 108 10.92 -8.58 -9.95
C ARG A 108 10.29 -8.13 -11.25
N ALA A 109 8.96 -8.19 -11.34
CA ALA A 109 8.22 -7.66 -12.47
C ALA A 109 8.45 -6.14 -12.65
N LEU A 110 8.35 -5.35 -11.58
CA LEU A 110 8.62 -3.90 -11.63
C LEU A 110 10.07 -3.58 -12.03
N GLN A 111 11.05 -4.36 -11.56
CA GLN A 111 12.45 -4.20 -11.96
C GLN A 111 12.64 -4.45 -13.46
N ALA A 112 12.04 -5.52 -13.99
CA ALA A 112 12.11 -5.83 -15.42
C ALA A 112 11.45 -4.70 -16.24
N TYR A 113 10.30 -4.19 -15.84
CA TYR A 113 9.67 -3.05 -16.52
C TYR A 113 10.56 -1.81 -16.48
N GLN A 114 11.26 -1.55 -15.38
CA GLN A 114 12.23 -0.44 -15.32
C GLN A 114 13.44 -0.67 -16.22
N GLU A 115 14.04 -1.86 -16.19
CA GLU A 115 15.23 -2.21 -16.97
C GLU A 115 14.98 -2.15 -18.48
N TYR A 116 13.80 -2.61 -18.91
CA TYR A 116 13.42 -2.63 -20.32
C TYR A 116 12.59 -1.42 -20.77
N ASN A 117 12.49 -0.37 -19.95
CA ASN A 117 11.73 0.86 -20.25
C ASN A 117 10.26 0.62 -20.62
N GLY A 118 9.57 -0.24 -19.88
CA GLY A 118 8.13 -0.44 -19.96
C GLY A 118 7.71 -1.90 -20.00
N ILE A 119 6.40 -2.09 -20.12
CA ILE A 119 5.76 -3.40 -20.31
C ILE A 119 5.84 -3.73 -21.80
N ASN A 120 6.91 -4.42 -22.20
CA ASN A 120 7.16 -4.82 -23.58
C ASN A 120 7.64 -6.27 -23.70
N GLU A 121 7.79 -6.76 -24.93
CA GLU A 121 8.21 -8.14 -25.22
C GLU A 121 9.50 -8.55 -24.49
N ARG A 122 10.47 -7.64 -24.35
CA ARG A 122 11.74 -7.92 -23.67
C ARG A 122 11.51 -8.13 -22.17
N SER A 123 10.71 -7.27 -21.55
CA SER A 123 10.35 -7.41 -20.13
C SER A 123 9.55 -8.69 -19.87
N ILE A 124 8.62 -9.04 -20.77
CA ILE A 124 7.78 -10.25 -20.66
C ILE A 124 8.63 -11.51 -20.83
N HIS A 125 9.53 -11.51 -21.82
CA HIS A 125 10.45 -12.62 -22.06
C HIS A 125 11.47 -12.80 -20.92
N ALA A 126 11.92 -11.72 -20.28
CA ALA A 126 12.76 -11.82 -19.08
C ALA A 126 11.99 -12.46 -17.92
N LEU A 127 10.72 -12.07 -17.71
CA LEU A 127 9.88 -12.57 -16.62
C LEU A 127 9.39 -14.00 -16.84
N SER A 128 9.22 -14.46 -18.08
CA SER A 128 8.78 -15.83 -18.37
C SER A 128 9.79 -16.91 -17.93
N ARG A 129 11.03 -16.51 -17.68
CA ARG A 129 12.13 -17.39 -17.23
C ARG A 129 12.40 -17.27 -15.72
N GLU A 130 11.75 -16.33 -15.05
CA GLU A 130 11.93 -16.09 -13.62
C GLU A 130 11.11 -17.07 -12.79
N LYS A 131 11.80 -17.84 -11.95
CA LYS A 131 11.13 -18.75 -11.01
C LYS A 131 10.63 -17.96 -9.81
N GLY A 132 9.32 -18.01 -9.57
CA GLY A 132 8.67 -17.37 -8.41
C GLY A 132 8.07 -16.00 -8.70
N VAL A 133 7.88 -15.65 -9.97
CA VAL A 133 6.94 -14.60 -10.39
C VAL A 133 5.66 -15.30 -10.85
N THR A 134 4.54 -14.99 -10.20
CA THR A 134 3.21 -15.54 -10.52
C THR A 134 2.42 -14.59 -11.41
N ASP A 135 1.33 -15.05 -12.00
CA ASP A 135 0.44 -14.18 -12.78
C ASP A 135 -0.19 -13.07 -11.93
N GLU A 136 -0.45 -13.33 -10.65
CA GLU A 136 -0.94 -12.32 -9.70
C GLU A 136 0.11 -11.22 -9.46
N ASP A 137 1.39 -11.61 -9.39
CA ASP A 137 2.51 -10.67 -9.26
C ASP A 137 2.63 -9.77 -10.48
N LEU A 138 2.47 -10.35 -11.67
CA LEU A 138 2.49 -9.61 -12.94
C LEU A 138 1.32 -8.63 -13.01
N ALA A 139 0.10 -9.08 -12.67
CA ALA A 139 -1.07 -8.22 -12.66
C ALA A 139 -0.89 -7.04 -11.68
N THR A 140 -0.38 -7.31 -10.48
CA THR A 140 -0.09 -6.29 -9.46
C THR A 140 0.98 -5.31 -9.95
N ALA A 141 2.08 -5.80 -10.53
CA ALA A 141 3.15 -4.97 -11.05
C ALA A 141 2.69 -4.10 -12.23
N GLN A 142 1.86 -4.64 -13.13
CA GLN A 142 1.29 -3.89 -14.25
C GLN A 142 0.38 -2.76 -13.76
N ARG A 143 -0.44 -3.03 -12.74
CA ARG A 143 -1.30 -2.02 -12.09
C ARG A 143 -0.47 -0.88 -11.52
N ILE A 144 0.57 -1.20 -10.74
CA ILE A 144 1.50 -0.21 -10.17
C ILE A 144 2.19 0.59 -11.28
N TRP A 145 2.66 -0.09 -12.33
CA TRP A 145 3.35 0.55 -13.45
C TRP A 145 2.44 1.55 -14.18
N ARG A 146 1.18 1.18 -14.47
CA ARG A 146 0.20 2.10 -15.06
C ARG A 146 -0.06 3.31 -14.18
N MET A 147 -0.29 3.13 -12.88
CA MET A 147 -0.50 4.25 -11.95
C MET A 147 0.69 5.22 -11.96
N ARG A 148 1.92 4.70 -12.09
CA ARG A 148 3.12 5.51 -12.20
C ARG A 148 3.17 6.28 -13.52
N GLU A 149 2.84 5.64 -14.63
CA GLU A 149 2.82 6.29 -15.94
C GLU A 149 1.70 7.33 -16.02
N GLU A 150 0.52 7.08 -15.44
CA GLU A 150 -0.57 8.05 -15.32
C GLU A 150 -0.16 9.26 -14.47
N ALA A 151 0.54 9.03 -13.35
CA ALA A 151 1.05 10.12 -12.52
C ALA A 151 2.16 10.92 -13.21
N ARG A 152 2.90 10.32 -14.15
CA ARG A 152 3.95 10.97 -14.96
C ARG A 152 3.42 11.65 -16.22
N GLY A 153 2.37 11.10 -16.81
CA GLY A 153 1.66 11.68 -17.96
C GLY A 153 0.83 12.91 -17.59
N HIS A 154 0.72 13.24 -16.29
CA HIS A 154 0.21 14.51 -15.80
C HIS A 154 1.31 15.57 -15.63
N ASP A 155 2.40 15.47 -16.39
CA ASP A 155 3.34 16.59 -16.53
C ASP A 155 2.76 17.60 -17.54
N PRO A 156 2.35 18.82 -17.12
CA PRO A 156 1.84 19.84 -18.04
C PRO A 156 2.92 20.40 -18.99
N ASP A 157 4.16 19.91 -18.97
CA ASP A 157 5.30 20.50 -19.66
C ASP A 157 5.99 19.62 -20.71
N ASP A 158 5.35 18.58 -21.25
CA ASP A 158 5.90 17.88 -22.43
C ASP A 158 5.36 18.51 -23.74
N ARG A 159 5.86 19.73 -24.04
CA ARG A 159 5.96 20.23 -25.41
C ARG A 159 7.39 20.07 -25.87
N HIS A 160 7.61 19.21 -26.86
CA HIS A 160 8.76 19.34 -27.76
C HIS A 160 8.41 18.96 -29.19
#